data_AF-A0A1T5BXN7-F1
#
_entry.id   AF-A0A1T5BXN7-F1
#
_cell.length_a   1.000
_cell.length_b   1.000
_cell.length_c   1.000
_cell.angle_alpha   90.00
_cell.angle_beta   90.00
_cell.angle_gamma   90.00
#
_symmetry.space_group_name_H-M   'P 1'
#
loop_
_entity.id
_entity.type
_entity.pdbx_description
1 polymer ?
#
loop_
_entity_poly.entity_id
_entity_poly.type
_entity_poly.pdbx_seq_one_letter_code
_entity_poly.pdbx_strand_id
1 'polypeptide(L)'
;MTAPATTDQFRAWMAERDAHHAAANAPGATEAQSLASTDGLVTCENRILETPAATLGGNYFRCLAAVKLSADGNEITDETARVIEAEADAFLAEQRAQQAAFDEAVAEYRRVRAIHDAIPLGTEGEDDAVEAYCVAMDRVIEDIRTPSIAALRIKLELIESRMEGFCGWPDEWHAAVAKDLDHLEGMAIAS
;
A
#
# COMPACT_ATOMS: atom_id res chain seq x y z
N MET A 1 -8.53 -11.52 -19.05
CA MET A 1 -7.73 -11.19 -17.86
C MET A 1 -8.69 -10.72 -16.79
N THR A 2 -8.72 -11.41 -15.66
CA THR A 2 -9.51 -11.04 -14.47
C THR A 2 -8.89 -9.79 -13.83
N ALA A 3 -9.71 -8.87 -13.33
CA ALA A 3 -9.21 -7.71 -12.60
C ALA A 3 -8.54 -8.17 -11.28
N PRO A 4 -7.47 -7.50 -10.82
CA PRO A 4 -6.85 -7.84 -9.55
C PRO A 4 -7.81 -7.60 -8.39
N ALA A 5 -7.76 -8.45 -7.36
CA ALA A 5 -8.66 -8.39 -6.21
C ALA A 5 -8.13 -7.49 -5.09
N THR A 6 -9.05 -6.87 -4.36
CA THR A 6 -8.74 -6.03 -3.20
C THR A 6 -8.43 -6.88 -1.96
N THR A 7 -7.80 -6.30 -0.95
CA THR A 7 -7.52 -6.98 0.33
C THR A 7 -8.80 -7.52 0.99
N ASP A 8 -9.91 -6.79 0.91
CA ASP A 8 -11.19 -7.21 1.50
C ASP A 8 -11.76 -8.46 0.85
N GLN A 9 -11.61 -8.58 -0.47
CA GLN A 9 -12.02 -9.79 -1.20
C GLN A 9 -11.19 -10.99 -0.75
N PHE A 10 -9.87 -10.84 -0.65
CA PHE A 10 -9.00 -11.90 -0.12
C PHE A 10 -9.35 -12.29 1.32
N ARG A 11 -9.61 -11.30 2.19
CA ARG A 11 -10.03 -11.55 3.57
C ARG A 11 -11.34 -12.33 3.63
N ALA A 12 -12.32 -11.98 2.81
CA ALA A 12 -13.58 -12.70 2.72
C ALA A 12 -13.38 -14.15 2.26
N TRP A 13 -12.55 -14.38 1.24
CA TRP A 13 -12.24 -15.73 0.76
C TRP A 13 -11.44 -16.56 1.77
N MET A 14 -10.54 -15.94 2.52
CA MET A 14 -9.83 -16.62 3.61
C MET A 14 -10.77 -17.02 4.74
N ALA A 15 -11.76 -16.18 5.08
CA ALA A 15 -12.80 -16.53 6.04
C ALA A 15 -13.71 -17.67 5.54
N GLU A 16 -14.08 -17.66 4.26
CA GLU A 16 -14.81 -18.75 3.58
C GLU A 16 -14.01 -20.07 3.66
N ARG A 17 -12.71 -20.02 3.35
CA ARG A 17 -11.79 -21.16 3.48
C ARG A 17 -11.76 -21.69 4.91
N ASP A 18 -11.54 -20.84 5.90
CA ASP A 18 -11.43 -21.26 7.29
C ASP A 18 -12.77 -21.85 7.81
N ALA A 19 -13.92 -21.37 7.31
CA ALA A 19 -15.23 -21.96 7.59
C ALA A 19 -15.38 -23.38 6.99
N HIS A 20 -14.93 -23.60 5.75
CA HIS A 20 -14.89 -24.93 5.15
C HIS A 20 -13.95 -25.88 5.90
N HIS A 21 -12.78 -25.39 6.33
CA HIS A 21 -11.85 -26.18 7.13
C HIS A 21 -12.47 -26.59 8.47
N ALA A 22 -13.16 -25.68 9.15
CA ALA A 22 -13.87 -25.98 10.38
C ALA A 22 -15.01 -26.99 10.18
N ALA A 23 -15.76 -26.88 9.09
CA ALA A 23 -16.85 -27.81 8.76
C ALA A 23 -16.34 -29.22 8.43
N ALA A 24 -15.25 -29.35 7.69
CA ALA A 24 -14.62 -30.64 7.38
C ALA A 24 -14.14 -31.39 8.64
N ASN A 25 -13.71 -30.63 9.66
CA ASN A 25 -13.18 -31.16 10.92
C ASN A 25 -14.21 -31.17 12.06
N ALA A 26 -15.49 -30.87 11.79
CA ALA A 26 -16.50 -30.77 12.82
C ALA A 26 -16.79 -32.14 13.48
N PRO A 27 -16.92 -32.23 14.82
CA PRO A 27 -17.28 -33.48 15.48
C PRO A 27 -18.61 -34.04 14.96
N GLY A 28 -18.59 -35.28 14.49
CA GLY A 28 -19.78 -35.94 13.95
C GLY A 28 -20.15 -35.56 12.52
N ALA A 29 -19.27 -34.85 11.79
CA ALA A 29 -19.44 -34.65 10.36
C ALA A 29 -19.53 -35.99 9.63
N THR A 30 -20.51 -36.10 8.74
CA THR A 30 -20.61 -37.25 7.84
C THR A 30 -19.51 -37.18 6.77
N GLU A 31 -19.20 -38.33 6.16
CA GLU A 31 -18.23 -38.40 5.05
C GLU A 31 -18.64 -37.47 3.89
N ALA A 32 -19.93 -37.43 3.54
CA ALA A 32 -20.45 -36.54 2.50
C ALA A 32 -20.27 -35.05 2.85
N GLN A 33 -20.46 -34.67 4.11
CA GLN A 33 -20.22 -33.28 4.56
C GLN A 33 -18.73 -32.92 4.56
N SER A 34 -17.88 -33.86 4.93
CA SER A 34 -16.42 -33.70 4.92
C SER A 34 -15.90 -33.53 3.49
N LEU A 35 -16.40 -34.34 2.55
CA LEU A 35 -16.06 -34.25 1.13
C LEU A 35 -16.50 -32.91 0.53
N ALA A 36 -17.76 -32.51 0.74
CA ALA A 36 -18.26 -31.22 0.24
C ALA A 36 -17.49 -30.01 0.82
N SER A 37 -17.05 -30.12 2.08
CA SER A 37 -16.23 -29.08 2.71
C SER A 37 -14.82 -29.04 2.12
N THR A 38 -14.26 -30.19 1.75
CA THR A 38 -12.95 -30.29 1.08
C THR A 38 -12.99 -29.69 -0.32
N ASP A 39 -14.06 -29.95 -1.09
CA ASP A 39 -14.25 -29.32 -2.41
C ASP A 39 -14.37 -27.79 -2.30
N GLY A 40 -15.03 -27.31 -1.24
CA GLY A 40 -15.11 -25.89 -0.91
C GLY A 40 -13.75 -25.27 -0.57
N LEU A 41 -12.90 -25.99 0.17
CA LEU A 41 -11.52 -25.57 0.44
C LEU A 41 -10.72 -25.39 -0.84
N VAL A 42 -10.68 -26.42 -1.69
CA VAL A 42 -9.95 -26.39 -2.97
C VAL A 42 -10.44 -25.23 -3.84
N THR A 43 -11.75 -24.99 -3.86
CA THR A 43 -12.34 -23.88 -4.62
C THR A 43 -11.88 -22.52 -4.10
N CYS A 44 -11.84 -22.32 -2.78
CA CYS A 44 -11.36 -21.07 -2.18
C CYS A 44 -9.87 -20.87 -2.44
N GLU A 45 -9.09 -21.94 -2.32
CA GLU A 45 -7.64 -21.91 -2.48
C GLU A 45 -7.23 -21.59 -3.91
N ASN A 46 -7.82 -22.26 -4.91
CA ASN A 46 -7.59 -21.94 -6.32
C ASN A 46 -7.99 -20.50 -6.62
N ARG A 47 -9.13 -20.04 -6.09
CA ARG A 47 -9.59 -18.66 -6.26
C ARG A 47 -8.59 -17.65 -5.71
N ILE A 48 -8.02 -17.91 -4.52
CA ILE A 48 -7.02 -17.03 -3.91
C ILE A 48 -5.71 -17.06 -4.71
N LEU A 49 -5.21 -18.24 -5.08
CA LEU A 49 -3.91 -18.36 -5.74
C LEU A 49 -3.92 -17.86 -7.18
N GLU A 50 -5.01 -18.06 -7.92
CA GLU A 50 -5.13 -17.69 -9.34
C GLU A 50 -5.52 -16.21 -9.54
N THR A 51 -6.03 -15.54 -8.50
CA THR A 51 -6.41 -14.13 -8.59
C THR A 51 -5.21 -13.25 -8.26
N PRO A 52 -4.78 -12.35 -9.17
CA PRO A 52 -3.74 -11.38 -8.86
C PRO A 52 -4.15 -10.45 -7.74
N ALA A 53 -3.21 -10.06 -6.87
CA ALA A 53 -3.49 -9.12 -5.80
C ALA A 53 -3.27 -7.68 -6.25
N ALA A 54 -4.20 -6.79 -5.87
CA ALA A 54 -4.03 -5.35 -6.06
C ALA A 54 -3.21 -4.69 -4.94
N THR A 55 -2.93 -5.41 -3.84
CA THR A 55 -2.39 -4.86 -2.59
C THR A 55 -1.40 -5.81 -1.92
N LEU A 56 -0.56 -5.27 -1.02
CA LEU A 56 0.32 -6.08 -0.17
C LEU A 56 -0.46 -7.08 0.68
N GLY A 57 -1.61 -6.66 1.23
CA GLY A 57 -2.46 -7.53 2.04
C GLY A 57 -3.02 -8.69 1.23
N GLY A 58 -3.41 -8.45 -0.03
CA GLY A 58 -3.80 -9.51 -0.96
C GLY A 58 -2.66 -10.48 -1.24
N ASN A 59 -1.44 -9.99 -1.49
CA ASN A 59 -0.26 -10.83 -1.67
C ASN A 59 0.08 -11.63 -0.41
N TYR A 60 -0.03 -11.02 0.78
CA TYR A 60 0.10 -11.73 2.06
C TYR A 60 -0.91 -12.89 2.17
N PHE A 61 -2.18 -12.66 1.84
CA PHE A 61 -3.19 -13.72 1.87
C PHE A 61 -2.92 -14.83 0.85
N ARG A 62 -2.35 -14.51 -0.31
CA ARG A 62 -1.90 -15.53 -1.29
C ARG A 62 -0.75 -16.36 -0.74
N CYS A 63 0.28 -15.72 -0.17
CA CYS A 63 1.37 -16.43 0.52
C CYS A 63 0.84 -17.29 1.67
N LEU A 64 -0.10 -16.78 2.46
CA LEU A 64 -0.69 -17.51 3.59
C LEU A 64 -1.49 -18.72 3.11
N ALA A 65 -2.31 -18.56 2.07
CA ALA A 65 -3.05 -19.66 1.47
C ALA A 65 -2.09 -20.73 0.91
N ALA A 66 -1.01 -20.29 0.26
CA ALA A 66 0.04 -21.18 -0.23
C ALA A 66 0.68 -21.99 0.91
N VAL A 67 1.12 -21.32 1.99
CA VAL A 67 1.71 -21.99 3.16
C VAL A 67 0.73 -22.98 3.80
N LYS A 68 -0.55 -22.61 3.94
CA LYS A 68 -1.57 -23.51 4.50
C LYS A 68 -1.79 -24.74 3.60
N LEU A 69 -1.86 -24.58 2.28
CA LEU A 69 -1.94 -25.68 1.31
C LEU A 69 -0.80 -26.70 1.48
N SER A 70 0.44 -26.20 1.56
CA SER A 70 1.60 -27.08 1.78
C SER A 70 1.57 -27.77 3.14
N ALA A 71 1.10 -27.09 4.20
CA ALA A 71 0.96 -27.70 5.52
C ALA A 71 -0.10 -28.83 5.53
N ASP A 72 -1.14 -28.69 4.72
CA ASP A 72 -2.21 -29.70 4.55
C ASP A 72 -1.79 -30.87 3.63
N GLY A 73 -0.52 -30.90 3.19
CA GLY A 73 0.05 -31.98 2.37
C GLY A 73 -0.17 -31.84 0.87
N ASN A 74 -0.71 -30.70 0.41
CA ASN A 74 -0.91 -30.42 -1.00
C ASN A 74 0.35 -29.79 -1.61
N GLU A 75 0.71 -30.24 -2.81
CA GLU A 75 1.89 -29.73 -3.51
C GLU A 75 1.53 -28.42 -4.23
N ILE A 76 2.25 -27.34 -3.92
CA ILE A 76 2.20 -26.12 -4.72
C ILE A 76 3.15 -26.31 -5.88
N THR A 77 2.70 -25.97 -7.09
CA THR A 77 3.57 -26.03 -8.26
C THR A 77 4.68 -24.98 -8.14
N ASP A 78 5.88 -25.33 -8.59
CA ASP A 78 7.01 -24.39 -8.70
C ASP A 78 6.63 -23.11 -9.47
N GLU A 79 5.73 -23.23 -10.45
CA GLU A 79 5.23 -22.09 -11.22
C GLU A 79 4.42 -21.12 -10.36
N THR A 80 3.46 -21.62 -9.58
CA THR A 80 2.66 -20.79 -8.67
C THR A 80 3.52 -20.11 -7.61
N ALA A 81 4.48 -20.84 -7.03
CA ALA A 81 5.41 -20.27 -6.06
C ALA A 81 6.23 -19.11 -6.66
N ARG A 82 6.80 -19.30 -7.85
CA ARG A 82 7.58 -18.25 -8.54
C ARG A 82 6.75 -17.03 -8.90
N VAL A 83 5.49 -17.21 -9.29
CA VAL A 83 4.59 -16.09 -9.59
C VAL A 83 4.33 -15.26 -8.33
N ILE A 84 4.02 -15.90 -7.20
CA ILE A 84 3.79 -15.21 -5.93
C ILE A 84 5.05 -14.46 -5.47
N GLU A 85 6.23 -15.09 -5.56
CA GLU A 85 7.51 -14.45 -5.24
C GLU A 85 7.78 -13.23 -6.14
N ALA A 86 7.62 -13.38 -7.45
CA ALA A 86 7.87 -12.29 -8.40
C ALA A 86 6.94 -11.10 -8.18
N GLU A 87 5.66 -11.34 -7.87
CA GLU A 87 4.70 -10.28 -7.54
C GLU A 87 5.05 -9.57 -6.21
N ALA A 88 5.47 -10.32 -5.18
CA ALA A 88 5.92 -9.75 -3.92
C ALA A 88 7.19 -8.88 -4.11
N ASP A 89 8.15 -9.37 -4.89
CA ASP A 89 9.38 -8.63 -5.21
C ASP A 89 9.11 -7.35 -6.01
N ALA A 90 8.23 -7.43 -7.01
CA ALA A 90 7.82 -6.26 -7.80
C ALA A 90 7.18 -5.18 -6.91
N PHE A 91 6.31 -5.59 -5.99
CA PHE A 91 5.69 -4.67 -5.03
C PHE A 91 6.72 -4.03 -4.09
N LEU A 92 7.64 -4.81 -3.52
CA LEU A 92 8.69 -4.29 -2.65
C LEU A 92 9.62 -3.31 -3.39
N ALA A 93 9.91 -3.59 -4.67
CA ALA A 93 10.69 -2.68 -5.51
C ALA A 93 9.94 -1.35 -5.74
N GLU A 94 8.64 -1.40 -6.00
CA GLU A 94 7.80 -0.21 -6.13
C GLU A 94 7.79 0.62 -4.85
N GLN A 95 7.61 -0.02 -3.68
CA GLN A 95 7.64 0.67 -2.39
C GLN A 95 8.98 1.37 -2.11
N ARG A 96 10.11 0.70 -2.42
CA ARG A 96 11.43 1.32 -2.29
C ARG A 96 11.60 2.51 -3.23
N ALA A 97 11.11 2.41 -4.47
CA ALA A 97 11.16 3.50 -5.43
C ALA A 97 10.33 4.70 -4.97
N GLN A 98 9.12 4.47 -4.44
CA GLN A 98 8.27 5.53 -3.87
C GLN A 98 8.93 6.19 -2.66
N GLN A 99 9.52 5.41 -1.74
CA GLN A 99 10.27 5.95 -0.60
C GLN A 99 11.44 6.82 -1.05
N ALA A 100 12.24 6.34 -2.02
CA ALA A 100 13.37 7.10 -2.55
C ALA A 100 12.93 8.42 -3.20
N ALA A 101 11.85 8.40 -3.99
CA ALA A 101 11.31 9.60 -4.62
C ALA A 101 10.82 10.64 -3.59
N PHE A 102 10.18 10.18 -2.51
CA PHE A 102 9.75 11.05 -1.41
C PHE A 102 10.95 11.67 -0.68
N ASP A 103 11.94 10.85 -0.32
CA ASP A 103 13.14 11.32 0.38
C ASP A 103 13.93 12.33 -0.46
N GLU A 104 14.05 12.10 -1.77
CA GLU A 104 14.69 13.03 -2.72
C GLU A 104 13.96 14.38 -2.77
N ALA A 105 12.63 14.36 -2.90
CA ALA A 105 11.84 15.58 -2.97
C ALA A 105 11.91 16.40 -1.66
N VAL A 106 11.85 15.71 -0.50
CA VAL A 106 12.01 16.35 0.81
C VAL A 106 13.41 16.92 1.00
N ALA A 107 14.45 16.20 0.55
CA ALA A 107 15.83 16.68 0.60
C ALA A 107 16.01 17.94 -0.26
N GLU A 108 15.42 17.97 -1.46
CA GLU A 108 15.45 19.13 -2.34
C GLU A 108 14.74 20.33 -1.71
N TYR A 109 13.51 20.15 -1.19
CA TYR A 109 12.80 21.19 -0.44
C TYR A 109 13.66 21.76 0.69
N ARG A 110 14.24 20.90 1.53
CA ARG A 110 15.10 21.32 2.65
C ARG A 110 16.33 22.09 2.16
N ARG A 111 16.93 21.68 1.05
CA ARG A 111 18.09 22.34 0.45
C ARG A 111 17.73 23.76 0.01
N VAL A 112 16.65 23.94 -0.75
CA VAL A 112 16.26 25.27 -1.24
C VAL A 112 15.73 26.16 -0.12
N ARG A 113 15.06 25.59 0.88
CA ARG A 113 14.65 26.34 2.08
C ARG A 113 15.86 26.88 2.85
N ALA A 114 16.90 26.06 3.03
CA ALA A 114 18.12 26.49 3.69
C ALA A 114 18.86 27.62 2.93
N ILE A 115 18.75 27.65 1.60
CA ILE A 115 19.29 28.75 0.78
C ILE A 115 18.52 30.04 1.07
N HIS A 116 17.18 29.98 1.02
CA HIS A 116 16.33 31.13 1.37
C HIS A 116 16.63 31.65 2.78
N ASP A 117 16.69 30.77 3.79
CA ASP A 117 16.91 31.18 5.18
C ASP A 117 18.29 31.83 5.42
N ALA A 118 19.24 31.67 4.49
CA ALA A 118 20.55 32.32 4.53
C ALA A 118 20.58 33.70 3.84
N ILE A 119 19.53 34.07 3.10
CA ILE A 119 19.42 35.35 2.39
C ILE A 119 18.84 36.41 3.35
N PRO A 120 19.52 37.56 3.56
CA PRO A 120 18.97 38.63 4.39
C PRO A 120 17.70 39.24 3.77
N LEU A 121 16.75 39.61 4.62
CA LEU A 121 15.53 40.29 4.19
C LEU A 121 15.82 41.59 3.44
N GLY A 122 15.08 41.82 2.35
CA GLY A 122 15.18 42.98 1.46
C GLY A 122 16.36 42.94 0.49
N THR A 123 17.01 41.79 0.31
CA THR A 123 18.12 41.65 -0.64
C THR A 123 17.68 41.14 -2.00
N GLU A 124 18.44 41.48 -3.03
CA GLU A 124 18.21 40.98 -4.38
C GLU A 124 18.32 39.44 -4.41
N GLY A 125 17.27 38.77 -4.93
CA GLY A 125 17.17 37.31 -4.99
C GLY A 125 16.38 36.66 -3.85
N GLU A 126 15.86 37.43 -2.88
CA GLU A 126 14.96 36.91 -1.85
C GLU A 126 13.69 36.31 -2.47
N ASP A 127 13.00 37.05 -3.34
CA ASP A 127 11.76 36.60 -4.00
C ASP A 127 11.97 35.31 -4.80
N ASP A 128 13.06 35.23 -5.57
CA ASP A 128 13.42 34.04 -6.35
C ASP A 128 13.67 32.82 -5.43
N ALA A 129 14.30 33.04 -4.27
CA ALA A 129 14.54 31.98 -3.30
C ALA A 129 13.24 31.55 -2.60
N VAL A 130 12.32 32.48 -2.34
CA VAL A 130 10.97 32.18 -1.85
C VAL A 130 10.23 31.30 -2.85
N GLU A 131 10.18 31.72 -4.11
CA GLU A 131 9.53 30.96 -5.18
C GLU A 131 10.12 29.56 -5.30
N ALA A 132 11.45 29.44 -5.29
CA ALA A 132 12.14 28.15 -5.40
C ALA A 132 11.76 27.17 -4.28
N TYR A 133 11.75 27.61 -3.01
CA TYR A 133 11.36 26.71 -1.92
C TYR A 133 9.87 26.41 -1.93
N CYS A 134 9.03 27.35 -2.35
CA CYS A 134 7.60 27.12 -2.48
C CYS A 134 7.30 26.06 -3.54
N VAL A 135 7.92 26.16 -4.72
CA VAL A 135 7.78 25.15 -5.79
C VAL A 135 8.24 23.77 -5.32
N ALA A 136 9.37 23.69 -4.59
CA ALA A 136 9.83 22.42 -4.06
C ALA A 136 8.90 21.84 -2.97
N MET A 137 8.31 22.70 -2.14
CA MET A 137 7.32 22.31 -1.14
C MET A 137 6.02 21.81 -1.79
N ASP A 138 5.49 22.55 -2.76
CA ASP A 138 4.26 22.21 -3.48
C ASP A 138 4.44 20.87 -4.21
N ARG A 139 5.62 20.62 -4.82
CA ARG A 139 5.96 19.32 -5.40
C ARG A 139 5.90 18.18 -4.37
N VAL A 140 6.42 18.38 -3.16
CA VAL A 140 6.32 17.36 -2.11
C VAL A 140 4.85 17.11 -1.78
N ILE A 141 4.04 18.16 -1.63
CA ILE A 141 2.64 18.06 -1.23
C ILE A 141 1.78 17.38 -2.31
N GLU A 142 1.88 17.83 -3.55
CA GLU A 142 0.96 17.48 -4.64
C GLU A 142 1.40 16.27 -5.46
N ASP A 143 2.68 16.23 -5.84
CA ASP A 143 3.13 15.36 -6.93
C ASP A 143 3.71 14.03 -6.45
N ILE A 144 4.25 13.99 -5.23
CA ILE A 144 4.98 12.83 -4.72
C ILE A 144 4.11 12.05 -3.74
N ARG A 145 3.75 10.81 -4.09
CA ARG A 145 2.97 9.93 -3.21
C ARG A 145 3.66 9.67 -1.88
N THR A 146 2.90 9.64 -0.77
CA THR A 146 3.46 9.29 0.53
C THR A 146 3.68 7.78 0.67
N PRO A 147 4.92 7.32 0.95
CA PRO A 147 5.20 5.89 1.16
C PRO A 147 4.75 5.37 2.53
N SER A 148 4.44 6.25 3.49
CA SER A 148 4.08 5.85 4.86
C SER A 148 3.29 6.94 5.58
N ILE A 149 2.67 6.57 6.71
CA ILE A 149 2.03 7.54 7.63
C ILE A 149 3.01 8.59 8.15
N ALA A 150 4.28 8.21 8.36
CA ALA A 150 5.31 9.16 8.77
C ALA A 150 5.59 10.20 7.67
N ALA A 151 5.66 9.77 6.41
CA ALA A 151 5.79 10.67 5.26
C ALA A 151 4.55 11.58 5.09
N LEU A 152 3.35 11.05 5.32
CA LEU A 152 2.13 11.85 5.32
C LEU A 152 2.14 12.95 6.38
N ARG A 153 2.65 12.67 7.59
CA ARG A 153 2.83 13.71 8.61
C ARG A 153 3.74 14.83 8.15
N ILE A 154 4.83 14.51 7.45
CA ILE A 154 5.73 15.53 6.88
C ILE A 154 4.96 16.41 5.89
N LYS A 155 4.14 15.85 5.00
CA LYS A 155 3.31 16.67 4.09
C LYS A 155 2.35 17.59 4.84
N LEU A 156 1.68 17.08 5.88
CA LEU A 156 0.75 17.88 6.67
C LEU A 156 1.47 19.04 7.37
N GLU A 157 2.65 18.81 7.93
CA GLU A 157 3.50 19.87 8.51
C GLU A 157 3.91 20.92 7.46
N LEU A 158 4.22 20.50 6.22
CA LEU A 158 4.53 21.42 5.12
C LEU A 158 3.31 22.25 4.71
N ILE A 159 2.13 21.62 4.58
CA ILE A 159 0.88 22.31 4.28
C ILE A 159 0.57 23.36 5.35
N GLU A 160 0.68 23.00 6.63
CA GLU A 160 0.46 23.92 7.75
C GLU A 160 1.44 25.10 7.70
N SER A 161 2.72 24.84 7.45
CA SER A 161 3.74 25.89 7.30
C SER A 161 3.46 26.80 6.10
N ARG A 162 2.98 26.24 4.98
CA ARG A 162 2.68 27.01 3.76
C ARG A 162 1.44 27.89 3.94
N MET A 163 0.50 27.45 4.77
CA MET A 163 -0.78 28.10 5.02
C MET A 163 -0.81 28.96 6.27
N GLU A 164 0.34 29.20 6.89
CA GLU A 164 0.45 30.14 8.00
C GLU A 164 -0.07 31.52 7.57
N GLY A 165 -1.13 31.99 8.23
CA GLY A 165 -1.79 33.26 7.92
C GLY A 165 -2.88 33.22 6.83
N PHE A 166 -3.15 32.04 6.24
CA PHE A 166 -4.22 31.82 5.26
C PHE A 166 -5.40 31.04 5.87
N CYS A 167 -6.59 31.21 5.31
CA CYS A 167 -7.81 30.51 5.74
C CYS A 167 -8.07 29.28 4.87
N GLY A 168 -7.71 28.09 5.37
CA GLY A 168 -7.99 26.81 4.71
C GLY A 168 -6.88 26.35 3.76
N TRP A 169 -7.03 25.14 3.21
CA TRP A 169 -6.09 24.57 2.25
C TRP A 169 -6.69 24.62 0.84
N PRO A 170 -5.84 24.67 -0.21
CA PRO A 170 -6.29 24.45 -1.58
C PRO A 170 -6.92 23.07 -1.77
N ASP A 171 -7.93 22.98 -2.63
CA ASP A 171 -8.67 21.73 -2.89
C ASP A 171 -7.75 20.63 -3.46
N GLU A 172 -6.75 21.02 -4.26
CA GLU A 172 -5.74 20.13 -4.81
C GLU A 172 -4.94 19.40 -3.72
N TRP A 173 -4.66 20.06 -2.59
CA TRP A 173 -3.92 19.45 -1.49
C TRP A 173 -4.80 18.51 -0.67
N HIS A 174 -6.07 18.87 -0.48
CA HIS A 174 -7.06 17.94 0.07
C HIS A 174 -7.16 16.67 -0.78
N ALA A 175 -7.22 16.81 -2.11
CA ALA A 175 -7.27 15.69 -3.03
C ALA A 175 -5.99 14.85 -3.02
N ALA A 176 -4.81 15.47 -2.91
CA ALA A 176 -3.54 14.77 -2.79
C ALA A 176 -3.46 13.95 -1.48
N VAL A 177 -3.80 14.56 -0.34
CA VAL A 177 -3.82 13.89 0.97
C VAL A 177 -4.84 12.74 0.99
N ALA A 178 -6.03 12.92 0.41
CA ALA A 178 -7.02 11.85 0.32
C ALA A 178 -6.49 10.64 -0.47
N LYS A 179 -5.85 10.88 -1.64
CA LYS A 179 -5.24 9.81 -2.44
C LYS A 179 -4.13 9.08 -1.69
N ASP A 180 -3.33 9.81 -0.92
CA ASP A 180 -2.28 9.25 -0.07
C ASP A 180 -2.87 8.39 1.05
N LEU A 181 -3.95 8.83 1.70
CA LEU A 181 -4.67 8.06 2.71
C LEU A 181 -5.27 6.78 2.13
N ASP A 182 -5.96 6.85 0.98
CA ASP A 182 -6.52 5.68 0.30
C ASP A 182 -5.42 4.65 -0.03
N HIS A 183 -4.25 5.14 -0.49
CA HIS A 183 -3.10 4.29 -0.76
C HIS A 183 -2.58 3.61 0.52
N LEU A 184 -2.41 4.37 1.59
CA LEU A 184 -1.89 3.89 2.87
C LEU A 184 -2.86 2.95 3.58
N GLU A 185 -4.16 3.17 3.48
CA GLU A 185 -5.17 2.23 3.95
C GLU A 185 -5.04 0.89 3.20
N GLY A 186 -4.86 0.93 1.88
CA GLY A 186 -4.55 -0.26 1.07
C GLY A 186 -3.30 -1.02 1.55
N MET A 187 -2.33 -0.33 2.16
CA MET A 187 -1.13 -0.92 2.75
C MET A 187 -1.35 -1.43 4.19
N ALA A 188 -2.06 -0.68 5.04
CA ALA A 188 -2.22 -0.98 6.47
C ALA A 188 -3.07 -2.23 6.75
N ILE A 189 -3.96 -2.59 5.83
CA ILE A 189 -4.74 -3.83 5.91
C ILE A 189 -3.82 -5.08 5.77
N ALA A 190 -2.52 -4.89 5.46
CA ALA A 190 -1.50 -5.92 5.31
C ALA A 190 -0.63 -6.20 6.57
N SER A 191 -0.75 -5.42 7.65
CA SER A 191 0.02 -5.56 8.91
C SER A 191 -0.84 -6.02 10.07
#